data_AF-A0A101FFJ8-F1
#
_entry.id   AF-A0A101FFJ8-F1
#
_cell.length_a   1.000
_cell.length_b   1.000
_cell.length_c   1.000
_cell.angle_alpha   90.00
_cell.angle_beta   90.00
_cell.angle_gamma   90.00
#
_symmetry.space_group_name_H-M   'P 1'
#
loop_
_entity.id
_entity.type
_entity.pdbx_description
1 polymer ?
#
loop_
_entity_poly.entity_id
_entity_poly.type
_entity_poly.pdbx_seq_one_letter_code
_entity_poly.pdbx_strand_id
1 'polypeptide(L)'
;FIKKLKMVKPRRMSWRRFWQLIKKGYTKLEAIDEIEYLMYEVMPYETVKGETEKAFKKGLSMLDQAYTLEEIEEARHEARKLISRVPQDRSRDPLRVGIVGEIYVVLEPAVNFYIQKLLGERGVYSNRSIWLTSYTQKNVVKEGSVGERDIHKVAHPYLGEMIGGHGINSIGETVLYARDGYDGVIQLAPFSCIPEIVAKGILPRVSRELGIPVMTIFIDEQTAVTGVLTRLEAFLDLLQRKREQKKAREKRIAVSSPAGRNSW
;
A
#
# COMPACT_ATOMS: atom_id res chain seq x y z
N PHE A 1 -24.75 10.00 -11.16
CA PHE A 1 -24.47 10.24 -9.72
C PHE A 1 -25.62 10.91 -8.95
N ILE A 2 -26.06 12.14 -9.29
CA ILE A 2 -27.06 12.93 -8.53
C ILE A 2 -28.42 12.22 -8.35
N LYS A 3 -28.91 11.47 -9.36
CA LYS A 3 -30.15 10.67 -9.23
C LYS A 3 -30.05 9.58 -8.15
N LYS A 4 -28.88 8.96 -7.99
CA LYS A 4 -28.62 7.95 -6.93
C LYS A 4 -28.58 8.60 -5.54
N LEU A 5 -28.00 9.81 -5.42
CA LEU A 5 -28.01 10.58 -4.17
C LEU A 5 -29.42 10.94 -3.69
N LYS A 6 -30.35 11.23 -4.63
CA LYS A 6 -31.77 11.44 -4.30
C LYS A 6 -32.47 10.20 -3.73
N MET A 7 -32.01 9.00 -4.07
CA MET A 7 -32.56 7.74 -3.54
C MET A 7 -32.06 7.44 -2.12
N VAL A 8 -30.80 7.80 -1.81
CA VAL A 8 -30.17 7.55 -0.51
C VAL A 8 -30.50 8.64 0.51
N LYS A 9 -30.66 9.90 0.06
CA LYS A 9 -30.98 11.02 0.93
C LYS A 9 -32.37 10.83 1.57
N PRO A 10 -32.48 10.85 2.92
CA PRO A 10 -33.77 10.78 3.58
C PRO A 10 -34.71 11.92 3.15
N ARG A 11 -35.99 11.60 2.92
CA ARG A 11 -36.99 12.56 2.40
C ARG A 11 -37.12 13.82 3.27
N ARG A 12 -37.05 13.68 4.59
CA ARG A 12 -37.19 14.76 5.58
C ARG A 12 -35.91 15.58 5.84
N MET A 13 -34.77 15.21 5.25
CA MET A 13 -33.49 15.90 5.50
C MET A 13 -33.27 17.04 4.49
N SER A 14 -32.67 18.15 4.90
CA SER A 14 -32.25 19.20 3.94
C SER A 14 -31.00 18.76 3.16
N TRP A 15 -30.83 19.25 1.92
CA TRP A 15 -29.62 18.98 1.13
C TRP A 15 -28.36 19.49 1.82
N ARG A 16 -28.43 20.62 2.52
CA ARG A 16 -27.30 21.20 3.25
C ARG A 16 -26.83 20.27 4.36
N ARG A 17 -27.76 19.73 5.16
CA ARG A 17 -27.45 18.76 6.23
C ARG A 17 -26.92 17.44 5.66
N PHE A 18 -27.50 16.96 4.56
CA PHE A 18 -27.03 15.75 3.90
C PHE A 18 -25.58 15.88 3.41
N TRP A 19 -25.25 17.00 2.77
CA TRP A 19 -23.87 17.29 2.34
C TRP A 19 -22.90 17.45 3.51
N GLN A 20 -23.32 18.08 4.63
CA GLN A 20 -22.50 18.16 5.84
C GLN A 20 -22.18 16.77 6.41
N LEU A 21 -23.14 15.84 6.40
CA LEU A 21 -22.93 14.47 6.85
C LEU A 21 -21.96 13.71 5.94
N ILE A 22 -22.11 13.83 4.61
CA ILE A 22 -21.18 13.24 3.64
C ILE A 22 -19.77 13.79 3.86
N LYS A 23 -19.64 15.13 3.92
CA LYS A 23 -18.34 15.78 4.14
C LYS A 23 -17.69 15.27 5.42
N LYS A 24 -18.45 15.21 6.51
CA LYS A 24 -17.96 14.69 7.80
C LYS A 24 -17.48 13.24 7.70
N GLY A 25 -18.30 12.35 7.14
CA GLY A 25 -17.93 10.94 6.99
C GLY A 25 -16.67 10.77 6.14
N TYR A 26 -16.57 11.54 5.06
CA TYR A 26 -15.44 11.52 4.15
C TYR A 26 -14.16 12.07 4.81
N THR A 27 -14.23 13.19 5.54
CA THR A 27 -13.08 13.71 6.30
C THR A 27 -12.61 12.72 7.38
N LYS A 28 -13.53 12.05 8.07
CA LYS A 28 -13.18 11.00 9.05
C LYS A 28 -12.47 9.82 8.37
N LEU A 29 -12.91 9.42 7.18
CA LEU A 29 -12.27 8.38 6.38
C LEU A 29 -10.85 8.76 5.96
N GLU A 30 -10.65 10.01 5.51
CA GLU A 30 -9.32 10.56 5.19
C GLU A 30 -8.39 10.55 6.39
N ALA A 31 -8.89 10.92 7.56
CA ALA A 31 -8.10 10.86 8.78
C ALA A 31 -7.68 9.41 9.13
N ILE A 32 -8.58 8.44 8.99
CA ILE A 32 -8.30 7.01 9.26
C ILE A 32 -7.22 6.48 8.31
N ASP A 33 -7.40 6.65 7.00
CA ASP A 33 -6.43 6.20 5.99
C ASP A 33 -5.04 6.82 6.23
N GLU A 34 -5.00 8.09 6.58
CA GLU A 34 -3.73 8.80 6.85
C GLU A 34 -3.00 8.26 8.07
N ILE A 35 -3.69 8.04 9.19
CA ILE A 35 -3.04 7.52 10.39
C ILE A 35 -2.64 6.04 10.23
N GLU A 36 -3.38 5.27 9.43
CA GLU A 36 -3.01 3.91 9.06
C GLU A 36 -1.76 3.89 8.16
N TYR A 37 -1.70 4.80 7.17
CA TYR A 37 -0.49 4.99 6.37
C TYR A 37 0.72 5.30 7.25
N LEU A 38 0.58 6.27 8.15
CA LEU A 38 1.65 6.66 9.07
C LEU A 38 2.08 5.51 10.00
N MET A 39 1.14 4.68 10.45
CA MET A 39 1.46 3.47 11.24
C MET A 39 2.43 2.57 10.48
N TYR A 40 2.13 2.24 9.21
CA TYR A 40 3.00 1.37 8.41
C TYR A 40 4.32 2.03 7.99
N GLU A 41 4.40 3.36 7.94
CA GLU A 41 5.67 4.07 7.73
C GLU A 41 6.58 4.03 8.97
N VAL A 42 6.00 4.05 10.17
CA VAL A 42 6.75 4.09 11.44
C VAL A 42 7.12 2.70 11.93
N MET A 43 6.24 1.71 11.78
CA MET A 43 6.42 0.34 12.28
C MET A 43 7.79 -0.29 11.96
N PRO A 44 8.38 -0.18 10.75
CA PRO A 44 9.68 -0.80 10.44
C PRO A 44 10.84 -0.26 11.30
N TYR A 45 10.67 0.98 11.78
CA TYR A 45 11.67 1.70 12.56
C TYR A 45 11.41 1.63 14.06
N GLU A 46 10.28 1.07 14.51
CA GLU A 46 9.95 1.05 15.94
C GLU A 46 11.02 0.29 16.75
N THR A 47 11.44 0.87 17.88
CA THR A 47 12.45 0.24 18.75
C THR A 47 11.83 -0.84 19.63
N VAL A 48 10.57 -0.64 20.06
CA VAL A 48 9.79 -1.58 20.86
C VAL A 48 8.61 -2.06 20.03
N LYS A 49 8.59 -3.37 19.74
CA LYS A 49 7.57 -3.99 18.90
C LYS A 49 6.15 -3.71 19.43
N GLY A 50 5.27 -3.25 18.55
CA GLY A 50 3.85 -3.03 18.82
C GLY A 50 3.51 -1.70 19.49
N GLU A 51 4.48 -0.82 19.76
CA GLU A 51 4.17 0.53 20.25
C GLU A 51 3.48 1.39 19.20
N THR A 52 3.87 1.24 17.93
CA THR A 52 3.22 1.95 16.82
C THR A 52 1.76 1.53 16.67
N GLU A 53 1.48 0.23 16.77
CA GLU A 53 0.10 -0.29 16.72
C GLU A 53 -0.73 0.22 17.91
N LYS A 54 -0.15 0.28 19.12
CA LYS A 54 -0.83 0.84 20.30
C LYS A 54 -1.16 2.32 20.10
N ALA A 55 -0.23 3.11 19.58
CA ALA A 55 -0.44 4.53 19.27
C ALA A 55 -1.54 4.71 18.21
N PHE A 56 -1.52 3.90 17.15
CA PHE A 56 -2.56 3.88 16.12
C PHE A 56 -3.93 3.55 16.68
N LYS A 57 -4.07 2.47 17.48
CA LYS A 57 -5.36 2.10 18.12
C LYS A 57 -5.90 3.22 19.02
N LYS A 58 -5.02 3.93 19.73
CA LYS A 58 -5.40 5.11 20.51
C LYS A 58 -5.92 6.23 19.61
N GLY A 59 -5.22 6.52 18.50
CA GLY A 59 -5.67 7.49 17.49
C GLY A 59 -7.02 7.13 16.85
N LEU A 60 -7.24 5.85 16.53
CA LEU A 60 -8.54 5.36 16.05
C LEU A 60 -9.66 5.59 17.07
N SER A 61 -9.41 5.33 18.35
CA SER A 61 -10.39 5.59 19.41
C SER A 61 -10.76 7.08 19.53
N MET A 62 -9.76 7.97 19.39
CA MET A 62 -10.00 9.42 19.36
C MET A 62 -10.85 9.82 18.15
N LEU A 63 -10.54 9.27 16.96
CA LEU A 63 -11.35 9.51 15.77
C LEU A 63 -12.76 8.96 15.94
N ASP A 64 -12.94 7.76 16.49
CA ASP A 64 -14.26 7.15 16.73
C ASP A 64 -15.16 8.08 17.55
N GLN A 65 -14.60 8.68 18.61
CA GLN A 65 -15.29 9.63 19.49
C GLN A 65 -15.54 11.03 18.88
N ALA A 66 -14.97 11.35 17.72
CA ALA A 66 -15.16 12.64 17.04
C ALA A 66 -16.44 12.68 16.18
N TYR A 67 -17.29 13.68 16.42
CA TYR A 67 -18.59 13.89 15.79
C TYR A 67 -18.75 15.22 15.04
N THR A 68 -17.87 16.20 15.26
CA THR A 68 -17.79 17.45 14.50
C THR A 68 -16.55 17.46 13.58
N LEU A 69 -16.52 18.38 12.60
CA LEU A 69 -15.35 18.51 11.72
C LEU A 69 -14.11 18.96 12.48
N GLU A 70 -14.28 19.85 13.46
CA GLU A 70 -13.20 20.34 14.31
C GLU A 70 -12.63 19.22 15.18
N GLU A 71 -13.50 18.46 15.85
CA GLU A 71 -13.09 17.28 16.64
C GLU A 71 -12.35 16.24 15.77
N ILE A 72 -12.76 16.03 14.52
CA ILE A 72 -12.09 15.08 13.62
C ILE A 72 -10.68 15.56 13.28
N GLU A 73 -10.49 16.85 12.98
CA GLU A 73 -9.16 17.38 12.67
C GLU A 73 -8.26 17.43 13.91
N GLU A 74 -8.80 17.74 15.08
CA GLU A 74 -8.06 17.65 16.35
C GLU A 74 -7.63 16.20 16.65
N ALA A 75 -8.56 15.24 16.54
CA ALA A 75 -8.27 13.83 16.74
C ALA A 75 -7.24 13.31 15.73
N ARG A 76 -7.33 13.72 14.45
CA ARG A 76 -6.35 13.42 13.40
C ARG A 76 -4.97 13.97 13.78
N HIS A 77 -4.90 15.24 14.18
CA HIS A 77 -3.64 15.89 14.55
C HIS A 77 -2.96 15.17 15.72
N GLU A 78 -3.69 14.90 16.79
CA GLU A 78 -3.15 14.21 17.96
C GLU A 78 -2.80 12.75 17.65
N ALA A 79 -3.59 12.03 16.84
CA ALA A 79 -3.26 10.69 16.38
C ALA A 79 -1.94 10.64 15.60
N ARG A 80 -1.73 11.57 14.65
CA ARG A 80 -0.46 11.68 13.90
C ARG A 80 0.72 11.89 14.84
N LYS A 81 0.55 12.78 15.83
CA LYS A 81 1.58 13.13 16.81
C LYS A 81 1.89 11.95 17.73
N LEU A 82 0.89 11.19 18.16
CA LEU A 82 1.09 9.96 18.94
C LEU A 82 1.93 8.94 18.19
N ILE A 83 1.59 8.67 16.92
CA ILE A 83 2.29 7.69 16.09
C ILE A 83 3.72 8.16 15.77
N SER A 84 3.89 9.43 15.38
CA SER A 84 5.20 9.97 14.99
C SER A 84 6.21 10.04 16.14
N ARG A 85 5.72 10.12 17.39
CA ARG A 85 6.54 10.19 18.62
C ARG A 85 6.95 8.84 19.17
N VAL A 86 6.46 7.73 18.60
CA VAL A 86 6.94 6.40 18.97
C VAL A 86 8.47 6.36 18.81
N PRO A 87 9.23 5.85 19.79
CA PRO A 87 10.67 5.71 19.67
C PRO A 87 11.07 4.90 18.43
N GLN A 88 12.00 5.46 17.65
CA GLN A 88 12.37 4.92 16.33
C GLN A 88 13.88 4.86 16.15
N ASP A 89 14.36 3.76 15.60
CA ASP A 89 15.73 3.58 15.14
C ASP A 89 15.80 3.90 13.64
N ARG A 90 16.12 5.16 13.33
CA ARG A 90 16.27 5.65 11.95
C ARG A 90 17.60 5.25 11.29
N SER A 91 18.48 4.53 11.98
CA SER A 91 19.68 3.97 11.36
C SER A 91 19.39 2.73 10.51
N ARG A 92 18.21 2.11 10.70
CA ARG A 92 17.76 0.94 9.92
C ARG A 92 17.53 1.28 8.45
N ASP A 93 17.86 0.31 7.60
CA ASP A 93 17.58 0.32 6.16
C ASP A 93 16.59 -0.81 5.83
N PRO A 94 15.28 -0.63 6.12
CA PRO A 94 14.28 -1.68 5.95
C PRO A 94 14.13 -2.06 4.48
N LEU A 95 13.78 -3.33 4.21
CA LEU A 95 13.33 -3.71 2.88
C LEU A 95 12.08 -2.91 2.52
N ARG A 96 11.93 -2.54 1.25
CA ARG A 96 10.75 -1.82 0.74
C ARG A 96 9.93 -2.75 -0.14
N VAL A 97 8.73 -3.09 0.29
CA VAL A 97 7.83 -4.04 -0.41
C VAL A 97 6.53 -3.36 -0.82
N GLY A 98 6.21 -3.43 -2.11
CA GLY A 98 4.93 -2.98 -2.64
C GLY A 98 3.85 -4.06 -2.47
N ILE A 99 2.61 -3.66 -2.24
CA ILE A 99 1.44 -4.56 -2.18
C ILE A 99 0.45 -4.12 -3.27
N VAL A 100 0.17 -5.04 -4.19
CA VAL A 100 -0.79 -4.87 -5.29
C VAL A 100 -1.83 -5.97 -5.25
N GLY A 101 -2.94 -5.80 -5.96
CA GLY A 101 -3.95 -6.84 -6.01
C GLY A 101 -5.37 -6.34 -6.15
N GLU A 102 -6.29 -7.28 -5.90
CA GLU A 102 -7.72 -7.00 -5.86
C GLU A 102 -8.06 -6.18 -4.60
N ILE A 103 -8.92 -5.16 -4.75
CA ILE A 103 -9.19 -4.17 -3.71
C ILE A 103 -9.59 -4.78 -2.37
N TYR A 104 -10.55 -5.70 -2.35
CA TYR A 104 -11.10 -6.20 -1.09
C TYR A 104 -10.03 -7.00 -0.34
N VAL A 105 -9.29 -7.84 -1.06
CA VAL A 105 -8.21 -8.65 -0.47
C VAL A 105 -7.04 -7.79 0.02
N VAL A 106 -6.71 -6.70 -0.69
CA VAL A 106 -5.65 -5.77 -0.26
C VAL A 106 -6.08 -4.96 0.97
N LEU A 107 -7.33 -4.51 1.03
CA LEU A 107 -7.82 -3.62 2.08
C LEU A 107 -8.24 -4.33 3.38
N GLU A 108 -8.85 -5.53 3.31
CA GLU A 108 -9.36 -6.24 4.49
C GLU A 108 -8.25 -7.07 5.16
N PRO A 109 -7.70 -6.64 6.32
CA PRO A 109 -6.54 -7.30 6.92
C PRO A 109 -6.83 -8.74 7.36
N ALA A 110 -8.06 -9.04 7.80
CA ALA A 110 -8.40 -10.39 8.24
C ALA A 110 -8.34 -11.40 7.09
N VAL A 111 -8.74 -10.98 5.88
CA VAL A 111 -8.74 -11.83 4.68
C VAL A 111 -7.33 -12.11 4.20
N ASN A 112 -6.42 -11.13 4.28
CA ASN A 112 -5.03 -11.31 3.86
C ASN A 112 -4.07 -11.75 4.97
N PHE A 113 -4.59 -12.26 6.09
CA PHE A 113 -3.79 -12.72 7.22
C PHE A 113 -2.90 -11.63 7.82
N TYR A 114 -3.31 -10.37 7.72
CA TYR A 114 -2.60 -9.20 8.23
C TYR A 114 -1.19 -9.05 7.65
N ILE A 115 -0.97 -9.39 6.37
CA ILE A 115 0.35 -9.38 5.72
C ILE A 115 1.10 -8.06 5.91
N GLN A 116 0.44 -6.91 5.70
CA GLN A 116 1.10 -5.62 5.83
C GLN A 116 1.59 -5.36 7.26
N LYS A 117 0.81 -5.79 8.26
CA LYS A 117 1.20 -5.73 9.66
C LYS A 117 2.40 -6.64 9.95
N LEU A 118 2.32 -7.89 9.50
CA LEU A 118 3.38 -8.88 9.66
C LEU A 118 4.71 -8.46 9.02
N LEU A 119 4.66 -7.72 7.90
CA LEU A 119 5.82 -7.12 7.26
C LEU A 119 6.45 -6.03 8.16
N GLY A 120 5.66 -5.07 8.63
CA GLY A 120 6.19 -4.01 9.48
C GLY A 120 6.73 -4.53 10.82
N GLU A 121 6.08 -5.53 11.42
CA GLU A 121 6.60 -6.24 12.61
C GLU A 121 7.94 -6.94 12.39
N ARG A 122 8.29 -7.23 11.13
CA ARG A 122 9.58 -7.81 10.70
C ARG A 122 10.57 -6.74 10.23
N GLY A 123 10.28 -5.46 10.45
CA GLY A 123 11.17 -4.37 10.03
C GLY A 123 11.12 -4.10 8.52
N VAL A 124 10.04 -4.46 7.83
CA VAL A 124 9.87 -4.22 6.39
C VAL A 124 8.95 -3.04 6.16
N TYR A 125 9.43 -2.02 5.45
CA TYR A 125 8.60 -0.94 4.95
C TYR A 125 7.69 -1.48 3.85
N SER A 126 6.39 -1.26 4.01
CA SER A 126 5.40 -1.74 3.05
C SER A 126 4.43 -0.64 2.65
N ASN A 127 4.12 -0.61 1.35
CA ASN A 127 3.16 0.33 0.78
C ASN A 127 2.13 -0.44 -0.05
N ARG A 128 0.85 -0.18 0.19
CA ARG A 128 -0.24 -0.68 -0.65
C ARG A 128 -0.61 0.35 -1.72
N SER A 129 -0.84 -0.13 -2.94
CA SER A 129 -1.23 0.68 -4.09
C SER A 129 -2.68 1.19 -4.03
N ILE A 130 -3.49 0.63 -3.14
CA ILE A 130 -4.91 0.97 -2.99
C ILE A 130 -5.20 1.41 -1.56
N TRP A 131 -5.80 2.59 -1.41
CA TRP A 131 -6.34 3.14 -0.16
C TRP A 131 -7.82 3.44 -0.32
N LEU A 132 -8.61 3.30 0.73
CA LEU A 132 -10.08 3.39 0.66
C LEU A 132 -10.55 4.78 0.19
N THR A 133 -9.91 5.84 0.67
CA THR A 133 -10.16 7.24 0.26
C THR A 133 -9.78 7.48 -1.19
N SER A 134 -8.59 7.04 -1.59
CA SER A 134 -8.13 7.15 -2.98
C SER A 134 -9.06 6.38 -3.93
N TYR A 135 -9.53 5.19 -3.53
CA TYR A 135 -10.46 4.40 -4.32
C TYR A 135 -11.85 5.02 -4.38
N THR A 136 -12.37 5.55 -3.27
CA THR A 136 -13.69 6.18 -3.22
C THR A 136 -13.72 7.50 -4.00
N GLN A 137 -12.67 8.32 -3.94
CA GLN A 137 -12.55 9.50 -4.80
C GLN A 137 -12.61 9.11 -6.28
N LYS A 138 -11.83 8.08 -6.67
CA LYS A 138 -11.72 7.58 -8.05
C LYS A 138 -13.04 7.00 -8.59
N ASN A 139 -13.75 6.20 -7.80
CA ASN A 139 -14.91 5.44 -8.27
C ASN A 139 -16.27 6.08 -7.93
N VAL A 140 -16.31 7.06 -7.03
CA VAL A 140 -17.56 7.68 -6.55
C VAL A 140 -17.65 9.16 -6.87
N VAL A 141 -16.55 9.92 -6.73
CA VAL A 141 -16.59 11.39 -6.80
C VAL A 141 -16.16 11.92 -8.17
N LYS A 142 -15.10 11.38 -8.74
CA LYS A 142 -14.56 11.75 -10.05
C LYS A 142 -13.99 10.51 -10.73
N GLU A 143 -14.77 9.91 -11.62
CA GLU A 143 -14.31 8.89 -12.54
C GLU A 143 -13.09 9.45 -13.32
N GLY A 144 -11.90 8.91 -13.05
CA GLY A 144 -10.69 9.12 -13.87
C GLY A 144 -9.89 10.43 -13.76
N SER A 145 -9.85 11.16 -12.63
CA SER A 145 -9.09 12.45 -12.60
C SER A 145 -8.24 12.80 -11.38
N VAL A 146 -7.90 11.87 -10.48
CA VAL A 146 -6.93 12.16 -9.41
C VAL A 146 -5.93 11.01 -9.21
N GLY A 147 -4.66 11.28 -9.53
CA GLY A 147 -3.52 10.66 -8.84
C GLY A 147 -2.79 9.52 -9.55
N GLU A 148 -3.31 8.93 -10.61
CA GLU A 148 -2.50 8.01 -11.40
C GLU A 148 -1.61 8.83 -12.34
N ARG A 149 -0.29 8.65 -12.23
CA ARG A 149 0.58 8.74 -13.40
C ARG A 149 0.07 7.69 -14.38
N ASP A 150 -0.94 8.05 -15.17
CA ASP A 150 -1.68 7.23 -16.13
C ASP A 150 -1.30 5.73 -16.04
N ILE A 151 -1.83 5.04 -15.02
CA ILE A 151 -1.42 3.67 -14.67
C ILE A 151 -1.65 2.74 -15.87
N HIS A 152 -2.67 3.08 -16.66
CA HIS A 152 -2.98 2.46 -17.93
C HIS A 152 -1.85 2.68 -18.94
N LYS A 153 -1.34 3.90 -19.15
CA LYS A 153 -0.13 4.12 -19.97
C LYS A 153 1.09 3.38 -19.43
N VAL A 154 1.26 3.31 -18.11
CA VAL A 154 2.40 2.59 -17.50
C VAL A 154 2.28 1.08 -17.75
N ALA A 155 1.08 0.52 -17.68
CA ALA A 155 0.80 -0.89 -17.91
C ALA A 155 0.69 -1.26 -19.39
N HIS A 156 0.39 -0.31 -20.28
CA HIS A 156 0.10 -0.51 -21.70
C HIS A 156 1.16 -1.36 -22.45
N PRO A 157 2.48 -1.22 -22.21
CA PRO A 157 3.49 -2.09 -22.85
C PRO A 157 3.37 -3.58 -22.49
N TYR A 158 2.67 -3.90 -21.41
CA TYR A 158 2.48 -5.24 -20.88
C TYR A 158 1.05 -5.75 -21.08
N LEU A 159 0.06 -4.86 -21.00
CA LEU A 159 -1.36 -5.17 -21.16
C LEU A 159 -2.09 -3.96 -21.79
N GLY A 160 -2.41 -4.06 -23.07
CA GLY A 160 -3.13 -3.02 -23.81
C GLY A 160 -4.66 -3.11 -23.73
N GLU A 161 -5.19 -4.24 -23.24
CA GLU A 161 -6.62 -4.53 -23.24
C GLU A 161 -7.29 -4.28 -21.88
N MET A 162 -8.54 -3.83 -21.92
CA MET A 162 -9.34 -3.66 -20.71
C MET A 162 -9.91 -5.01 -20.25
N ILE A 163 -9.37 -5.54 -19.15
CA ILE A 163 -9.78 -6.85 -18.60
C ILE A 163 -10.70 -6.75 -17.36
N GLY A 164 -11.11 -5.52 -17.00
CA GLY A 164 -11.87 -5.25 -15.77
C GLY A 164 -11.05 -5.50 -14.49
N GLY A 165 -11.64 -5.17 -13.34
CA GLY A 165 -10.98 -5.34 -12.03
C GLY A 165 -9.66 -4.57 -11.89
N HIS A 166 -8.75 -5.09 -11.06
CA HIS A 166 -7.50 -4.41 -10.68
C HIS A 166 -6.25 -4.94 -11.42
N GLY A 167 -6.41 -5.85 -12.39
CA GLY A 167 -5.27 -6.49 -13.05
C GLY A 167 -4.33 -5.52 -13.77
N ILE A 168 -4.87 -4.49 -14.43
CA ILE A 168 -4.07 -3.45 -15.08
C ILE A 168 -3.32 -2.61 -14.02
N ASN A 169 -4.00 -2.24 -12.93
CA ASN A 169 -3.39 -1.52 -11.81
C ASN A 169 -2.25 -2.35 -11.20
N SER A 170 -2.46 -3.64 -10.95
CA SER A 170 -1.42 -4.53 -10.39
C SER A 170 -0.15 -4.55 -11.25
N ILE A 171 -0.27 -4.56 -12.57
CA ILE A 171 0.86 -4.48 -13.49
C ILE A 171 1.52 -3.10 -13.42
N GLY A 172 0.73 -2.03 -13.61
CA GLY A 172 1.25 -0.66 -13.65
C GLY A 172 1.92 -0.25 -12.34
N GLU A 173 1.33 -0.60 -11.21
CA GLU A 173 1.86 -0.29 -9.88
C GLU A 173 3.15 -1.08 -9.61
N THR A 174 3.24 -2.33 -10.08
CA THR A 174 4.51 -3.08 -10.03
C THR A 174 5.63 -2.38 -10.81
N VAL A 175 5.31 -1.81 -11.97
CA VAL A 175 6.26 -1.01 -12.77
C VAL A 175 6.66 0.26 -12.01
N LEU A 176 5.72 0.94 -11.35
CA LEU A 176 6.01 2.11 -10.52
C LEU A 176 6.88 1.76 -9.31
N TYR A 177 6.56 0.70 -8.58
CA TYR A 177 7.39 0.20 -7.47
C TYR A 177 8.82 -0.12 -7.91
N ALA A 178 9.00 -0.74 -9.08
CA ALA A 178 10.33 -0.97 -9.63
C ALA A 178 11.10 0.32 -9.90
N ARG A 179 10.43 1.33 -10.48
CA ARG A 179 11.03 2.65 -10.76
C ARG A 179 11.35 3.42 -9.48
N ASP A 180 10.53 3.27 -8.44
CA ASP A 180 10.69 3.93 -7.15
C ASP A 180 11.67 3.18 -6.21
N GLY A 181 12.34 2.14 -6.73
CA GLY A 181 13.43 1.43 -6.05
C GLY A 181 12.97 0.50 -4.93
N TYR A 182 11.76 -0.06 -5.04
CA TYR A 182 11.30 -1.10 -4.12
C TYR A 182 12.06 -2.41 -4.35
N ASP A 183 12.28 -3.17 -3.28
CA ASP A 183 13.03 -4.42 -3.29
C ASP A 183 12.21 -5.59 -3.85
N GLY A 184 10.86 -5.53 -3.75
CA GLY A 184 9.96 -6.55 -4.26
C GLY A 184 8.48 -6.13 -4.18
N VAL A 185 7.61 -6.93 -4.78
CA VAL A 185 6.15 -6.73 -4.77
C VAL A 185 5.43 -8.01 -4.38
N ILE A 186 4.38 -7.88 -3.57
CA ILE A 186 3.44 -8.94 -3.24
C ILE A 186 2.11 -8.65 -3.93
N GLN A 187 1.68 -9.57 -4.79
CA GLN A 187 0.36 -9.54 -5.41
C GLN A 187 -0.61 -10.39 -4.57
N LEU A 188 -1.72 -9.78 -4.12
CA LEU A 188 -2.77 -10.45 -3.37
C LEU A 188 -4.05 -10.54 -4.22
N ALA A 189 -4.64 -11.73 -4.32
CA ALA A 189 -5.86 -11.90 -5.09
C ALA A 189 -6.74 -13.01 -4.51
N PRO A 190 -8.07 -12.93 -4.62
CA PRO A 190 -8.92 -14.05 -4.29
C PRO A 190 -8.78 -15.13 -5.38
N PHE A 191 -8.97 -16.40 -5.01
CA PHE A 191 -9.04 -17.48 -5.97
C PHE A 191 -10.11 -17.17 -7.03
N SER A 192 -9.86 -17.58 -8.28
CA SER A 192 -10.71 -17.31 -9.47
C SER A 192 -10.81 -15.86 -9.95
N CYS A 193 -10.05 -14.91 -9.39
CA CYS A 193 -10.02 -13.53 -9.89
C CYS A 193 -9.35 -13.44 -11.27
N ILE A 194 -10.15 -13.48 -12.35
CA ILE A 194 -9.65 -13.47 -13.74
C ILE A 194 -8.67 -12.32 -14.01
N PRO A 195 -8.95 -11.05 -13.64
CA PRO A 195 -8.01 -9.96 -13.88
C PRO A 195 -6.64 -10.17 -13.23
N GLU A 196 -6.62 -10.66 -12.00
CA GLU A 196 -5.39 -10.92 -11.26
C GLU A 196 -4.67 -12.20 -11.74
N ILE A 197 -5.39 -13.19 -12.26
CA ILE A 197 -4.81 -14.36 -12.94
C ILE A 197 -4.09 -13.91 -14.21
N VAL A 198 -4.69 -13.03 -15.00
CA VAL A 198 -4.05 -12.44 -16.18
C VAL A 198 -2.83 -11.63 -15.77
N ALA A 199 -2.95 -10.77 -14.75
CA ALA A 199 -1.82 -10.01 -14.22
C ALA A 199 -0.68 -10.93 -13.74
N LYS A 200 -0.98 -12.00 -13.00
CA LYS A 200 0.00 -13.03 -12.59
C LYS A 200 0.72 -13.67 -13.78
N GLY A 201 0.05 -13.86 -14.92
CA GLY A 201 0.67 -14.37 -16.14
C GLY A 201 1.68 -13.39 -16.75
N ILE A 202 1.50 -12.08 -16.51
CA ILE A 202 2.28 -10.99 -17.10
C ILE A 202 3.41 -10.52 -16.17
N LEU A 203 3.18 -10.49 -14.85
CA LEU A 203 4.13 -10.02 -13.84
C LEU A 203 5.51 -10.70 -13.89
N PRO A 204 5.67 -11.99 -14.27
CA PRO A 204 6.99 -12.59 -14.49
C PRO A 204 7.82 -11.88 -15.58
N ARG A 205 7.17 -11.34 -16.62
CA ARG A 205 7.85 -10.53 -17.65
C ARG A 205 8.31 -9.21 -17.07
N VAL A 206 7.42 -8.49 -16.38
CA VAL A 206 7.74 -7.23 -15.67
C VAL A 206 8.91 -7.44 -14.70
N SER A 207 8.85 -8.53 -13.92
CA SER A 207 9.85 -8.90 -12.93
C SER A 207 11.24 -9.11 -13.54
N ARG A 208 11.33 -9.78 -14.69
CA ARG A 208 12.60 -10.00 -15.41
C ARG A 208 13.13 -8.71 -16.04
N GLU A 209 12.28 -7.94 -16.70
CA GLU A 209 12.69 -6.72 -17.42
C GLU A 209 13.13 -5.61 -16.46
N LEU A 210 12.41 -5.43 -15.35
CA LEU A 210 12.68 -4.35 -14.39
C LEU A 210 13.49 -4.82 -13.18
N GLY A 211 13.77 -6.12 -13.08
CA GLY A 211 14.55 -6.69 -11.99
C GLY A 211 13.87 -6.60 -10.63
N ILE A 212 12.54 -6.47 -10.54
CA ILE A 212 11.80 -6.49 -9.27
C ILE A 212 11.18 -7.87 -9.03
N PRO A 213 11.54 -8.62 -7.96
CA PRO A 213 10.88 -9.89 -7.64
C PRO A 213 9.40 -9.67 -7.28
N VAL A 214 8.53 -10.57 -7.77
CA VAL A 214 7.09 -10.54 -7.49
C VAL A 214 6.66 -11.87 -6.88
N MET A 215 5.96 -11.84 -5.75
CA MET A 215 5.31 -13.00 -5.15
C MET A 215 3.79 -12.86 -5.23
N THR A 216 3.10 -13.85 -5.79
CA THR A 216 1.63 -13.88 -5.80
C THR A 216 1.08 -14.82 -4.72
N ILE A 217 0.11 -14.35 -3.97
CA ILE A 217 -0.67 -15.11 -2.99
C ILE A 217 -2.14 -15.07 -3.43
N PHE A 218 -2.65 -16.21 -3.86
CA PHE A 218 -4.09 -16.40 -3.98
C PHE A 218 -4.65 -16.81 -2.64
N ILE A 219 -5.78 -16.21 -2.26
CA ILE A 219 -6.47 -16.47 -1.01
C ILE A 219 -7.79 -17.19 -1.32
N ASP A 220 -7.98 -18.32 -0.66
CA ASP A 220 -9.21 -19.11 -0.63
C ASP A 220 -9.49 -19.63 0.79
N GLU A 221 -10.63 -20.30 0.97
CA GLU A 221 -11.06 -20.89 2.25
C GLU A 221 -10.08 -21.96 2.78
N GLN A 222 -9.32 -22.61 1.89
CA GLN A 222 -8.38 -23.67 2.23
C GLN A 222 -6.96 -23.14 2.48
N THR A 223 -6.74 -21.83 2.35
CA THR A 223 -5.43 -21.22 2.48
C THR A 223 -4.96 -21.26 3.92
N ALA A 224 -4.02 -22.15 4.21
CA ALA A 224 -3.44 -22.27 5.55
C ALA A 224 -2.51 -21.09 5.86
N VAL A 225 -2.79 -20.38 6.96
CA VAL A 225 -2.01 -19.23 7.45
C VAL A 225 -0.51 -19.54 7.51
N THR A 226 -0.14 -20.70 8.06
CA THR A 226 1.27 -21.12 8.19
C THR A 226 1.98 -21.24 6.83
N GLY A 227 1.28 -21.69 5.80
CA GLY A 227 1.83 -21.78 4.45
C GLY A 227 2.09 -20.40 3.83
N VAL A 228 1.25 -19.41 4.13
CA VAL A 228 1.45 -18.03 3.69
C VAL A 228 2.65 -17.39 4.40
N LEU A 229 2.76 -17.58 5.72
CA LEU A 229 3.84 -17.01 6.52
C LEU A 229 5.23 -17.52 6.09
N THR A 230 5.37 -18.83 5.89
CA THR A 230 6.66 -19.43 5.47
C THR A 230 7.08 -18.96 4.08
N ARG A 231 6.13 -18.82 3.14
CA ARG A 231 6.40 -18.24 1.81
C ARG A 231 6.80 -16.77 1.90
N LEU A 232 6.15 -16.01 2.77
CA LEU A 232 6.50 -14.60 3.02
C LEU A 232 7.92 -14.47 3.55
N GLU A 233 8.30 -15.29 4.53
CA GLU A 233 9.66 -15.30 5.10
C GLU A 233 10.71 -15.66 4.05
N ALA A 234 10.49 -16.73 3.29
CA ALA A 234 11.38 -17.12 2.20
C ALA A 234 11.51 -16.03 1.12
N PHE A 235 10.42 -15.29 0.85
CA PHE A 235 10.45 -14.17 -0.09
C PHE A 235 11.30 -13.02 0.45
N LEU A 236 11.13 -12.63 1.71
CA LEU A 236 11.95 -11.58 2.34
C LEU A 236 13.43 -11.94 2.36
N ASP A 237 13.78 -13.19 2.66
CA ASP A 237 15.16 -13.69 2.60
C ASP A 237 15.76 -13.54 1.20
N LEU A 238 14.97 -13.86 0.16
CA LEU A 238 15.38 -13.67 -1.24
C LEU A 238 15.63 -12.19 -1.56
N LEU A 239 14.74 -11.29 -1.11
CA LEU A 239 14.91 -9.84 -1.32
C LEU A 239 16.17 -9.31 -0.63
N GLN A 240 16.40 -9.72 0.62
CA GLN A 240 17.56 -9.31 1.39
C GLN A 240 18.86 -9.75 0.71
N ARG A 241 18.97 -11.02 0.29
CA ARG A 241 20.13 -11.54 -0.43
C ARG A 241 20.38 -10.79 -1.74
N LYS A 242 19.33 -10.50 -2.51
CA LYS A 242 19.43 -9.73 -3.75
C LYS A 242 19.97 -8.32 -3.51
N ARG A 243 19.48 -7.65 -2.47
CA ARG A 243 19.92 -6.31 -2.06
C ARG A 243 21.39 -6.29 -1.64
N GLU A 244 21.82 -7.29 -0.86
CA GLU A 244 23.23 -7.44 -0.45
C GLU A 244 24.17 -7.68 -1.64
N GLN A 245 23.78 -8.53 -2.58
CA GLN A 245 24.55 -8.78 -3.81
C GLN A 245 24.67 -7.51 -4.66
N LYS A 246 23.59 -6.74 -4.79
CA LYS A 246 23.60 -5.44 -5.50
C LYS A 246 24.56 -4.46 -4.84
N LYS A 247 24.46 -4.27 -3.52
CA LYS A 247 25.37 -3.40 -2.74
C LYS A 247 26.83 -3.85 -2.86
N ALA A 248 27.10 -5.15 -2.80
CA ALA A 248 28.46 -5.69 -2.96
C ALA A 248 29.03 -5.42 -4.36
N ARG A 249 28.21 -5.57 -5.42
CA ARG A 249 28.60 -5.26 -6.80
C ARG A 249 28.88 -3.77 -6.98
N GLU A 250 28.03 -2.90 -6.46
CA GLU A 250 28.20 -1.44 -6.52
C GLU A 250 29.48 -0.98 -5.81
N LYS A 251 29.77 -1.54 -4.61
CA LYS A 251 31.04 -1.29 -3.90
C LYS A 251 32.26 -1.71 -4.72
N ARG A 252 32.21 -2.89 -5.36
CA ARG A 252 33.32 -3.36 -6.23
C ARG A 252 33.55 -2.42 -7.41
N ILE A 253 32.48 -1.96 -8.08
CA ILE A 253 32.56 -1.03 -9.20
C ILE A 253 33.16 0.31 -8.75
N ALA A 254 32.70 0.85 -7.61
CA ALA A 254 33.18 2.12 -7.06
C ALA A 254 34.68 2.07 -6.71
N VAL A 255 35.17 0.95 -6.18
CA VAL A 255 36.61 0.75 -5.87
C VAL A 255 37.45 0.56 -7.14
N SER A 256 36.87 -0.01 -8.21
CA SER A 256 37.57 -0.24 -9.49
C SER A 256 37.58 0.95 -10.44
N SER A 257 36.84 2.02 -10.16
CA SER A 257 36.80 3.22 -11.00
C SER A 257 38.00 4.11 -10.67
N PRO A 258 38.94 4.35 -11.61
CA PRO A 258 40.13 5.16 -11.32
C PRO A 258 39.73 6.64 -11.22
N ALA A 259 39.54 7.12 -9.98
CA ALA A 259 39.56 8.54 -9.71
C ALA A 259 40.96 9.09 -10.03
N GLY A 260 41.06 9.95 -11.03
CA GLY A 260 42.17 10.89 -11.21
C GLY A 260 43.49 10.27 -11.68
N ARG A 261 43.54 9.79 -12.93
CA ARG A 261 44.78 9.93 -13.69
C ARG A 261 44.92 11.41 -14.04
N ASN A 262 45.60 12.17 -13.17
CA ASN A 262 46.06 13.52 -13.50
C ASN A 262 46.93 13.41 -14.75
N SER A 263 46.40 13.85 -15.89
CA SER A 263 47.16 14.11 -17.10
C SER A 263 47.83 15.47 -16.95
N TRP A 264 49.16 15.44 -16.91
CA TRP A 264 50.17 16.44 -17.29
C TRP A 264 49.75 17.90 -17.38
#